data_AF-A0A661XXJ2-F1
#
_entry.id   AF-A0A661XXJ2-F1
#
_cell.length_a   1.000
_cell.length_b   1.000
_cell.length_c   1.000
_cell.angle_alpha   90.00
_cell.angle_beta   90.00
_cell.angle_gamma   90.00
#
_symmetry.space_group_name_H-M   'P 1'
#
loop_
_entity.id
_entity.type
_entity.pdbx_description
1 polymer ?
#
loop_
_entity_poly.entity_id
_entity_poly.type
_entity_poly.pdbx_seq_one_letter_code
_entity_poly.pdbx_strand_id
1 'polypeptide(L)'
;MVSNSLHGQPIWLSNRIPADAERSIKPAGMHHLASESKGRGKVKIVQWLMQGERVEDAAYFVQDSTTIEALVFAPSGKKVEHKLDSLNQRTILSFSNPEEGFYNEYVVIKKVSGDTLYYAIAKGELLNHSCRNGHAHVREMMPYKVYPQSIPFEIVRKRMVHEDFHYFVSSGEEISYSILLNGEPANGILTKLSTEKGWINSRRTDDSGEVSFQFLQDYFTPWQEINNREEYTYVLFAKTTIPEIGVFEGLPYNYIKYTASISDAYRPAKTFYQSMFWSIIVLLLTTIGTILAVYYYRSRRNRPFKEIIFDEAN
;
A
#
# COMPACT_ATOMS: atom_id res chain seq x y z
N MET A 1 -31.77 -3.83 11.69
CA MET A 1 -30.78 -4.83 12.12
C MET A 1 -30.86 -6.00 11.16
N VAL A 2 -29.93 -6.09 10.20
CA VAL A 2 -29.82 -7.25 9.32
C VAL A 2 -28.64 -8.05 9.84
N SER A 3 -28.90 -9.10 10.62
CA SER A 3 -27.90 -10.12 10.91
C SER A 3 -27.71 -10.96 9.65
N ASN A 4 -26.99 -10.44 8.66
CA ASN A 4 -26.39 -11.30 7.66
C ASN A 4 -25.29 -12.05 8.40
N SER A 5 -25.49 -13.34 8.61
CA SER A 5 -24.47 -14.24 9.10
C SER A 5 -23.35 -14.29 8.06
N LEU A 6 -22.39 -13.37 8.17
CA LEU A 6 -21.24 -13.15 7.28
C LEU A 6 -20.20 -14.28 7.44
N HIS A 7 -20.64 -15.53 7.24
CA HIS A 7 -19.78 -16.69 7.32
C HIS A 7 -18.76 -16.64 6.18
N GLY A 8 -17.48 -16.50 6.53
CA GLY A 8 -16.36 -16.64 5.60
C GLY A 8 -16.12 -15.45 4.66
N GLN A 9 -16.67 -14.27 4.96
CA GLN A 9 -16.21 -13.04 4.30
C GLN A 9 -14.77 -12.75 4.72
N PRO A 10 -13.91 -12.33 3.78
CA PRO A 10 -12.54 -12.00 4.12
C PRO A 10 -12.48 -10.74 4.98
N ILE A 11 -11.43 -10.67 5.77
CA ILE A 11 -11.08 -9.53 6.62
C ILE A 11 -9.79 -8.91 6.12
N TRP A 12 -9.54 -7.64 6.43
CA TRP A 12 -8.30 -6.92 6.11
C TRP A 12 -8.11 -5.73 7.07
N LEU A 13 -6.88 -5.22 7.22
CA LEU A 13 -6.56 -4.12 8.14
C LEU A 13 -6.56 -2.78 7.41
N SER A 14 -7.04 -1.71 8.05
CA SER A 14 -7.17 -0.41 7.38
C SER A 14 -6.70 0.75 8.22
N ASN A 15 -6.06 1.72 7.56
CA ASN A 15 -5.81 3.06 8.08
C ASN A 15 -7.03 3.99 8.01
N ARG A 16 -8.17 3.54 7.44
CA ARG A 16 -9.37 4.37 7.24
C ARG A 16 -10.04 4.70 8.57
N ILE A 17 -9.86 5.94 9.02
CA ILE A 17 -10.43 6.47 10.25
C ILE A 17 -11.94 6.70 10.04
N PRO A 18 -12.82 6.12 10.89
CA PRO A 18 -14.24 6.44 10.84
C PRO A 18 -14.48 7.86 11.36
N ALA A 19 -15.48 8.56 10.80
CA ALA A 19 -15.74 9.99 11.08
C ALA A 19 -15.89 10.31 12.58
N ASP A 20 -16.48 9.41 13.36
CA ASP A 20 -16.67 9.57 14.81
C ASP A 20 -15.38 9.37 15.64
N ALA A 21 -14.31 8.82 15.06
CA ALA A 21 -13.00 8.65 15.69
C ALA A 21 -11.98 9.73 15.30
N GLU A 22 -12.28 10.58 14.31
CA GLU A 22 -11.35 11.61 13.82
C GLU A 22 -10.94 12.65 14.86
N ARG A 23 -11.66 12.77 15.99
CA ARG A 23 -11.30 13.71 17.05
C ARG A 23 -10.09 13.25 17.86
N SER A 24 -9.96 11.94 18.10
CA SER A 24 -8.89 11.34 18.90
C SER A 24 -7.79 10.71 18.06
N ILE A 25 -8.12 10.27 16.85
CA ILE A 25 -7.19 9.60 15.94
C ILE A 25 -7.01 10.47 14.70
N LYS A 26 -5.75 10.68 14.30
CA LYS A 26 -5.37 11.47 13.14
C LYS A 26 -4.41 10.69 12.25
N PRO A 27 -4.39 10.92 10.94
CA PRO A 27 -3.33 10.41 10.08
C PRO A 27 -2.01 11.07 10.49
N ALA A 28 -0.93 10.28 10.56
CA ALA A 28 0.40 10.76 10.90
C ALA A 28 1.46 10.18 9.96
N GLY A 29 2.53 10.95 9.76
CA GLY A 29 3.63 10.58 8.88
C GLY A 29 3.26 10.66 7.40
N MET A 30 4.21 10.30 6.54
CA MET A 30 4.06 10.37 5.08
C MET A 30 3.08 9.34 4.53
N HIS A 31 2.91 8.20 5.21
CA HIS A 31 2.03 7.09 4.86
C HIS A 31 0.64 7.19 5.52
N HIS A 32 0.30 8.37 6.06
CA HIS A 32 -0.97 8.68 6.71
C HIS A 32 -1.48 7.60 7.69
N LEU A 33 -0.56 7.01 8.45
CA LEU A 33 -0.90 5.96 9.40
C LEU A 33 -1.82 6.50 10.47
N ALA A 34 -2.94 5.82 10.71
CA ALA A 34 -3.87 6.27 11.71
C ALA A 34 -3.29 6.12 13.12
N SER A 35 -3.28 7.24 13.84
CA SER A 35 -2.41 7.43 14.98
C SER A 35 -3.09 8.19 16.11
N GLU A 36 -2.89 7.72 17.34
CA GLU A 36 -3.24 8.42 18.57
C GLU A 36 -1.96 9.04 19.17
N SER A 37 -1.95 10.36 19.36
CA SER A 37 -0.84 11.05 20.00
C SER A 37 -0.90 10.83 21.51
N LYS A 38 0.16 10.23 22.07
CA LYS A 38 0.29 10.03 23.53
C LYS A 38 1.12 11.11 24.22
N GLY A 39 1.41 12.22 23.54
CA GLY A 39 2.33 13.25 24.02
C GLY A 39 3.80 12.81 23.98
N ARG A 40 4.73 13.76 24.19
CA ARG A 40 6.20 13.56 24.13
C ARG A 40 6.70 12.86 22.86
N GLY A 41 6.02 13.06 21.72
CA GLY A 41 6.39 12.45 20.44
C GLY A 41 6.11 10.94 20.33
N LYS A 42 5.45 10.33 21.32
CA LYS A 42 5.02 8.92 21.24
C LYS A 42 3.73 8.82 20.45
N VAL A 43 3.74 7.93 19.46
CA VAL A 43 2.60 7.64 18.61
C VAL A 43 2.16 6.21 18.87
N LYS A 44 0.85 6.01 19.01
CA LYS A 44 0.24 4.70 19.01
C LYS A 44 -0.49 4.52 17.68
N ILE A 45 -0.12 3.51 16.92
CA ILE A 45 -0.79 3.16 15.68
C ILE A 45 -2.12 2.48 16.00
N VAL A 46 -3.13 2.77 15.18
CA VAL A 46 -4.46 2.17 15.25
C VAL A 46 -4.84 1.68 13.86
N GLN A 47 -5.21 0.41 13.75
CA GLN A 47 -5.67 -0.22 12.53
C GLN A 47 -7.07 -0.77 12.75
N TRP A 48 -7.98 -0.47 11.83
CA TRP A 48 -9.32 -1.01 11.88
C TRP A 48 -9.39 -2.32 11.14
N LEU A 49 -10.05 -3.31 11.75
CA LEU A 49 -10.39 -4.52 11.04
C LEU A 49 -11.62 -4.25 10.16
N MET A 50 -11.47 -4.50 8.88
CA MET A 50 -12.51 -4.37 7.87
C MET A 50 -12.97 -5.75 7.42
N GLN A 51 -14.19 -5.84 6.91
CA GLN A 51 -14.79 -7.06 6.37
C GLN A 51 -15.41 -6.78 5.00
N GLY A 52 -15.11 -7.65 4.04
CA GLY A 52 -15.61 -7.58 2.67
C GLY A 52 -14.52 -7.71 1.62
N GLU A 53 -14.91 -8.18 0.43
CA GLU A 53 -14.00 -8.40 -0.70
C GLU A 53 -13.72 -7.16 -1.54
N ARG A 54 -14.60 -6.16 -1.49
CA ARG A 54 -14.48 -4.92 -2.27
C ARG A 54 -14.19 -3.78 -1.31
N VAL A 55 -13.26 -2.92 -1.68
CA VAL A 55 -12.84 -1.81 -0.82
C VAL A 55 -13.96 -0.79 -0.63
N GLU A 56 -14.72 -0.47 -1.70
CA GLU A 56 -15.81 0.50 -1.62
C GLU A 56 -16.99 0.03 -0.73
N ASP A 57 -17.25 -1.28 -0.69
CA ASP A 57 -18.39 -1.88 0.03
C ASP A 57 -18.00 -2.45 1.40
N ALA A 58 -16.71 -2.41 1.76
CA ALA A 58 -16.22 -2.99 2.99
C ALA A 58 -16.79 -2.27 4.22
N ALA A 59 -17.22 -3.07 5.20
CA ALA A 59 -17.70 -2.58 6.48
C ALA A 59 -16.64 -2.75 7.56
N TYR A 60 -16.73 -1.95 8.61
CA TYR A 60 -15.94 -2.19 9.83
C TYR A 60 -16.39 -3.50 10.47
N PHE A 61 -15.44 -4.34 10.82
CA PHE A 61 -15.71 -5.58 11.53
C PHE A 61 -16.15 -5.27 12.96
N VAL A 62 -17.24 -5.90 13.37
CA VAL A 62 -17.78 -5.85 14.72
C VAL A 62 -17.55 -7.21 15.35
N GLN A 63 -16.71 -7.26 16.38
CA GLN A 63 -16.40 -8.51 17.06
C GLN A 63 -17.66 -9.13 17.67
N ASP A 64 -17.87 -10.40 17.33
CA ASP A 64 -18.88 -11.28 17.90
C ASP A 64 -18.21 -12.30 18.86
N SER A 65 -18.83 -13.46 19.06
CA SER A 65 -18.27 -14.54 19.89
C SER A 65 -17.11 -15.30 19.23
N THR A 66 -16.63 -14.88 18.05
CA THR A 66 -15.56 -15.59 17.34
C THR A 66 -14.21 -15.33 18.00
N THR A 67 -13.38 -16.38 18.07
CA THR A 67 -12.00 -16.28 18.56
C THR A 67 -11.14 -15.49 17.57
N ILE A 68 -10.58 -14.38 18.04
CA ILE A 68 -9.69 -13.50 17.28
C ILE A 68 -8.34 -13.45 17.97
N GLU A 69 -7.28 -13.70 17.21
CA GLU A 69 -5.90 -13.56 17.63
C GLU A 69 -5.25 -12.42 16.84
N ALA A 70 -4.37 -11.66 17.48
CA ALA A 70 -3.55 -10.66 16.81
C ALA A 70 -2.08 -10.89 17.12
N LEU A 71 -1.23 -10.54 16.16
CA LEU A 71 0.22 -10.62 16.27
C LEU A 71 0.81 -9.37 15.65
N VAL A 72 1.81 -8.78 16.29
CA VAL A 72 2.56 -7.65 15.75
C VAL A 72 4.04 -7.95 15.91
N PHE A 73 4.81 -7.75 14.83
CA PHE A 73 6.24 -7.95 14.79
C PHE A 73 6.95 -6.66 14.40
N ALA A 74 7.99 -6.33 15.13
CA ALA A 74 8.84 -5.17 14.88
C ALA A 74 9.76 -5.36 13.65
N PRO A 75 10.37 -4.28 13.15
CA PRO A 75 11.44 -4.33 12.16
C PRO A 75 12.64 -5.19 12.58
N SER A 76 12.85 -5.42 13.88
CA SER A 76 13.83 -6.40 14.39
C SER A 76 13.35 -7.87 14.30
N GLY A 77 12.06 -8.11 14.10
CA GLY A 77 11.43 -9.44 14.06
C GLY A 77 10.89 -9.90 15.40
N LYS A 78 11.09 -9.12 16.47
CA LYS A 78 10.57 -9.40 17.80
C LYS A 78 9.06 -9.14 17.85
N LYS A 79 8.34 -9.95 18.63
CA LYS A 79 6.92 -9.70 18.93
C LYS A 79 6.77 -8.40 19.73
N VAL A 80 5.78 -7.60 19.38
CA VAL A 80 5.46 -6.32 19.99
C VAL A 80 4.17 -6.45 20.80
N GLU A 81 4.15 -5.80 21.96
CA GLU A 81 2.93 -5.68 22.75
C GLU A 81 1.88 -4.89 21.96
N HIS A 82 0.69 -5.44 21.87
CA HIS A 82 -0.42 -4.88 21.13
C HIS A 82 -1.70 -5.04 21.94
N LYS A 83 -2.71 -4.25 21.56
CA LYS A 83 -4.04 -4.31 22.14
C LYS A 83 -5.04 -4.49 21.00
N LEU A 84 -5.76 -5.60 21.04
CA LEU A 84 -6.98 -5.81 20.28
C LEU A 84 -8.14 -5.32 21.15
N ASP A 85 -8.90 -4.34 20.67
CA ASP A 85 -9.97 -3.67 21.43
C ASP A 85 -11.16 -3.34 20.52
N SER A 86 -12.20 -2.77 21.11
CA SER A 86 -13.34 -2.21 20.39
C SER A 86 -13.45 -0.70 20.63
N LEU A 87 -13.44 0.08 19.56
CA LEU A 87 -13.71 1.52 19.59
C LEU A 87 -15.02 1.79 18.86
N ASN A 88 -16.03 2.28 19.59
CA ASN A 88 -17.37 2.53 19.06
C ASN A 88 -17.93 1.29 18.32
N GLN A 89 -17.83 0.12 18.95
CA GLN A 89 -18.25 -1.19 18.43
C GLN A 89 -17.45 -1.73 17.24
N ARG A 90 -16.35 -1.08 16.85
CA ARG A 90 -15.49 -1.52 15.75
C ARG A 90 -14.20 -2.12 16.28
N THR A 91 -13.79 -3.27 15.76
CA THR A 91 -12.56 -3.93 16.19
C THR A 91 -11.34 -3.16 15.69
N ILE A 92 -10.44 -2.85 16.62
CA ILE A 92 -9.18 -2.17 16.34
C ILE A 92 -7.99 -2.96 16.88
N LEU A 93 -6.92 -2.99 16.10
CA LEU A 93 -5.60 -3.40 16.55
C LEU A 93 -4.77 -2.16 16.81
N SER A 94 -4.06 -2.11 17.94
CA SER A 94 -3.25 -0.95 18.27
C SER A 94 -1.98 -1.28 19.03
N PHE A 95 -0.89 -0.57 18.73
CA PHE A 95 0.43 -0.85 19.28
C PHE A 95 1.35 0.38 19.19
N SER A 96 2.51 0.33 19.85
CA SER A 96 3.53 1.38 19.74
C SER A 96 4.60 0.94 18.73
N ASN A 97 5.07 1.87 17.89
CA ASN A 97 6.04 1.59 16.83
C ASN A 97 7.34 2.42 16.99
N PRO A 98 8.17 2.18 18.03
CA PRO A 98 9.35 3.00 18.28
C PRO A 98 10.56 2.71 17.37
N GLU A 99 10.64 1.53 16.77
CA GLU A 99 11.72 1.12 15.86
C GLU A 99 11.43 1.66 14.45
N GLU A 100 12.48 2.02 13.71
CA GLU A 100 12.36 2.43 12.31
C GLU A 100 12.34 1.20 11.40
N GLY A 101 11.51 1.26 10.35
CA GLY A 101 11.33 0.19 9.37
C GLY A 101 9.90 -0.37 9.33
N PHE A 102 9.75 -1.53 8.71
CA PHE A 102 8.45 -2.17 8.49
C PHE A 102 8.03 -3.06 9.66
N TYR A 103 6.88 -2.73 10.24
CA TYR A 103 6.15 -3.59 11.15
C TYR A 103 5.24 -4.53 10.34
N ASN A 104 5.16 -5.78 10.77
CA ASN A 104 4.19 -6.74 10.23
C ASN A 104 3.14 -7.01 11.30
N GLU A 105 1.88 -6.83 10.94
CA GLU A 105 0.76 -7.11 11.81
C GLU A 105 -0.17 -8.13 11.18
N TYR A 106 -0.77 -8.95 12.03
CA TYR A 106 -1.67 -10.01 11.62
C TYR A 106 -2.89 -10.01 12.55
N VAL A 107 -4.06 -10.17 11.97
CA VAL A 107 -5.28 -10.57 12.68
C VAL A 107 -5.78 -11.88 12.10
N VAL A 108 -6.00 -12.85 12.97
CA VAL A 108 -6.38 -14.21 12.63
C VAL A 108 -7.74 -14.53 13.25
N ILE A 109 -8.67 -14.95 12.42
CA ILE A 109 -9.99 -15.43 12.83
C ILE A 109 -10.15 -16.88 12.42
N LYS A 110 -10.50 -17.74 13.40
CA LYS A 110 -10.72 -19.17 13.21
C LYS A 110 -12.16 -19.52 13.55
N LYS A 111 -12.81 -20.32 12.70
CA LYS A 111 -14.17 -20.78 12.96
C LYS A 111 -14.45 -22.08 12.22
N VAL A 112 -14.99 -23.07 12.90
CA VAL A 112 -15.52 -24.28 12.24
C VAL A 112 -16.94 -24.01 11.77
N SER A 113 -17.22 -24.36 10.52
CA SER A 113 -18.57 -24.31 9.95
C SER A 113 -18.76 -25.51 9.03
N GLY A 114 -19.64 -26.43 9.42
CA GLY A 114 -19.76 -27.74 8.77
C GLY A 114 -18.52 -28.59 9.06
N ASP A 115 -17.92 -29.14 8.01
CA ASP A 115 -16.69 -29.95 8.06
C ASP A 115 -15.42 -29.13 7.76
N THR A 116 -15.54 -27.80 7.71
CA THR A 116 -14.44 -26.92 7.28
C THR A 116 -14.07 -25.94 8.40
N LEU A 117 -12.78 -25.90 8.74
CA LEU A 117 -12.18 -24.84 9.53
C LEU A 117 -11.85 -23.65 8.62
N TYR A 118 -12.54 -22.53 8.84
CA TYR A 118 -12.25 -21.27 8.17
C TYR A 118 -11.14 -20.56 8.92
N TYR A 119 -10.10 -20.17 8.18
CA TYR A 119 -8.91 -19.52 8.70
C TYR A 119 -8.71 -18.21 7.91
N ALA A 120 -9.20 -17.11 8.47
CA ALA A 120 -9.11 -15.79 7.85
C ALA A 120 -7.93 -15.00 8.46
N ILE A 121 -7.04 -14.50 7.62
CA ILE A 121 -5.79 -13.84 8.03
C ILE A 121 -5.73 -12.48 7.35
N ALA A 122 -5.80 -11.40 8.13
CA ALA A 122 -5.52 -10.06 7.65
C ALA A 122 -4.08 -9.69 7.98
N LYS A 123 -3.28 -9.32 6.98
CA LYS A 123 -1.93 -8.80 7.15
C LYS A 123 -1.89 -7.30 6.86
N GLY A 124 -1.14 -6.57 7.69
CA GLY A 124 -0.73 -5.19 7.43
C GLY A 124 0.80 -5.07 7.44
N GLU A 125 1.34 -4.22 6.57
CA GLU A 125 2.75 -3.84 6.57
C GLU A 125 2.84 -2.33 6.75
N LEU A 126 3.38 -1.88 7.89
CA LEU A 126 3.33 -0.48 8.30
C LEU A 126 4.74 0.06 8.45
N LEU A 127 5.07 1.11 7.69
CA LEU A 127 6.37 1.77 7.78
C LEU A 127 6.37 2.84 8.87
N ASN A 128 7.27 2.71 9.84
CA ASN A 128 7.70 3.82 10.67
C ASN A 128 9.01 4.38 10.13
N HIS A 129 9.04 5.66 9.73
CA HIS A 129 10.24 6.33 9.26
C HIS A 129 10.28 7.78 9.73
N SER A 130 11.46 8.24 10.12
CA SER A 130 11.74 9.64 10.43
C SER A 130 12.91 10.13 9.59
N CYS A 131 12.70 11.16 8.75
CA CYS A 131 13.78 11.74 7.93
C CYS A 131 14.96 12.27 8.77
N ARG A 132 14.77 12.50 10.07
CA ARG A 132 15.85 12.89 11.00
C ARG A 132 16.89 11.79 11.22
N ASN A 133 16.53 10.53 11.00
CA ASN A 133 17.42 9.39 11.18
C ASN A 133 18.33 9.19 9.94
N GLY A 134 18.09 9.94 8.86
CA GLY A 134 18.83 9.84 7.61
C GLY A 134 18.36 8.69 6.72
N HIS A 135 19.02 8.55 5.56
CA HIS A 135 18.71 7.55 4.54
C HIS A 135 19.90 6.64 4.22
N ALA A 136 20.84 6.51 5.15
CA ALA A 136 21.90 5.52 5.03
C ALA A 136 21.30 4.12 5.23
N HIS A 137 21.66 3.15 4.40
CA HIS A 137 21.26 1.74 4.54
C HIS A 137 19.75 1.44 4.45
N VAL A 138 18.96 2.28 3.76
CA VAL A 138 17.50 2.08 3.60
C VAL A 138 17.14 0.66 3.17
N ARG A 139 17.85 0.10 2.19
CA ARG A 139 17.56 -1.23 1.66
C ARG A 139 17.74 -2.35 2.69
N GLU A 140 18.73 -2.25 3.57
CA GLU A 140 18.97 -3.22 4.64
C GLU A 140 17.86 -3.19 5.70
N MET A 141 17.13 -2.07 5.79
CA MET A 141 16.00 -1.86 6.70
C MET A 141 14.63 -2.17 6.09
N MET A 142 14.59 -2.56 4.81
CA MET A 142 13.37 -2.91 4.08
C MET A 142 13.26 -4.40 3.69
N PRO A 143 13.83 -5.38 4.42
CA PRO A 143 13.60 -6.78 4.07
C PRO A 143 12.14 -7.14 4.31
N TYR A 144 11.56 -7.91 3.39
CA TYR A 144 10.32 -8.60 3.70
C TYR A 144 10.60 -9.68 4.75
N LYS A 145 9.58 -10.01 5.55
CA LYS A 145 9.67 -11.02 6.60
C LYS A 145 8.54 -12.00 6.47
N VAL A 146 8.80 -13.23 6.90
CA VAL A 146 7.87 -14.35 6.87
C VAL A 146 7.81 -15.00 8.24
N TYR A 147 6.63 -15.46 8.64
CA TYR A 147 6.42 -16.00 10.00
C TYR A 147 5.68 -17.35 9.98
N PRO A 148 6.24 -18.39 9.32
CA PRO A 148 5.53 -19.64 9.06
C PRO A 148 5.08 -20.39 10.33
N GLN A 149 5.79 -20.22 11.44
CA GLN A 149 5.44 -20.84 12.72
C GLN A 149 4.17 -20.25 13.35
N SER A 150 3.80 -19.01 13.00
CA SER A 150 2.62 -18.32 13.54
C SER A 150 1.54 -18.10 12.49
N ILE A 151 1.92 -17.96 11.22
CA ILE A 151 1.05 -17.63 10.10
C ILE A 151 1.19 -18.72 9.02
N PRO A 152 0.26 -19.68 8.96
CA PRO A 152 0.36 -20.81 8.04
C PRO A 152 0.04 -20.44 6.59
N PHE A 153 -0.63 -19.33 6.32
CA PHE A 153 -0.92 -18.87 4.96
C PHE A 153 -0.70 -17.37 4.87
N GLU A 154 0.33 -16.95 4.13
CA GLU A 154 0.84 -15.58 4.16
C GLU A 154 0.96 -14.97 2.76
N ILE A 155 0.61 -13.70 2.63
CA ILE A 155 0.90 -12.87 1.45
C ILE A 155 2.09 -11.99 1.76
N VAL A 156 3.10 -12.00 0.91
CA VAL A 156 4.32 -11.21 1.06
C VAL A 156 4.48 -10.32 -0.15
N ARG A 157 4.56 -9.01 0.05
CA ARG A 157 4.87 -8.09 -1.04
C ARG A 157 6.36 -8.14 -1.35
N LYS A 158 6.71 -8.33 -2.62
CA LYS A 158 8.09 -8.18 -3.08
C LYS A 158 8.41 -6.70 -3.24
N ARG A 159 9.50 -6.27 -2.61
CA ARG A 159 10.03 -4.92 -2.74
C ARG A 159 10.77 -4.76 -4.07
N MET A 160 10.51 -3.70 -4.82
CA MET A 160 11.29 -3.38 -6.00
C MET A 160 12.67 -2.83 -5.63
N VAL A 161 13.61 -2.94 -6.57
CA VAL A 161 15.01 -2.55 -6.37
C VAL A 161 15.19 -1.05 -6.04
N HIS A 162 14.27 -0.21 -6.50
CA HIS A 162 14.31 1.24 -6.36
C HIS A 162 13.40 1.76 -5.23
N GLU A 163 12.78 0.88 -4.42
CA GLU A 163 11.96 1.32 -3.29
C GLU A 163 12.83 1.90 -2.17
N ASP A 164 12.34 2.98 -1.57
CA ASP A 164 12.86 3.58 -0.35
C ASP A 164 11.72 3.79 0.67
N PHE A 165 12.00 4.46 1.79
CA PHE A 165 11.00 4.75 2.81
C PHE A 165 9.90 5.74 2.36
N HIS A 166 10.10 6.44 1.25
CA HIS A 166 9.14 7.38 0.69
C HIS A 166 8.39 6.81 -0.52
N TYR A 167 8.65 5.55 -0.85
CA TYR A 167 8.03 4.89 -1.97
C TYR A 167 6.53 4.68 -1.72
N PHE A 168 5.74 5.06 -2.72
CA PHE A 168 4.34 4.68 -2.85
C PHE A 168 4.16 4.01 -4.20
N VAL A 169 3.35 2.98 -4.21
CA VAL A 169 2.81 2.40 -5.43
C VAL A 169 2.13 3.50 -6.22
N SER A 170 2.43 3.58 -7.51
CA SER A 170 1.72 4.49 -8.41
C SER A 170 0.95 3.72 -9.46
N SER A 171 -0.20 4.24 -9.91
CA SER A 171 -0.87 3.71 -11.10
C SER A 171 0.10 3.64 -12.29
N GLY A 172 0.05 2.55 -13.03
CA GLY A 172 0.96 2.19 -14.12
C GLY A 172 2.11 1.27 -13.68
N GLU A 173 2.45 1.23 -12.39
CA GLU A 173 3.48 0.34 -11.86
C GLU A 173 2.95 -1.10 -11.68
N GLU A 174 3.86 -2.07 -11.76
CA GLU A 174 3.59 -3.47 -11.47
C GLU A 174 4.12 -3.83 -10.08
N ILE A 175 3.30 -4.49 -9.27
CA ILE A 175 3.70 -5.05 -7.98
C ILE A 175 3.59 -6.56 -8.01
N SER A 176 4.60 -7.23 -7.45
CA SER A 176 4.63 -8.67 -7.25
C SER A 176 4.40 -9.06 -5.79
N TYR A 177 3.72 -10.19 -5.60
CA TYR A 177 3.47 -10.81 -4.30
C TYR A 177 3.86 -12.28 -4.36
N SER A 178 4.42 -12.80 -3.27
CA SER A 178 4.59 -14.23 -3.03
C SER A 178 3.49 -14.70 -2.08
N ILE A 179 2.84 -15.80 -2.43
CA ILE A 179 1.84 -16.45 -1.60
C ILE A 179 2.47 -17.71 -1.01
N LEU A 180 2.49 -17.79 0.31
CA LEU A 180 3.18 -18.84 1.04
C LEU A 180 2.19 -19.69 1.82
N LEU A 181 2.39 -21.00 1.81
CA LEU A 181 1.72 -21.97 2.68
C LEU A 181 2.78 -22.64 3.54
N ASN A 182 2.70 -22.45 4.86
CA ASN A 182 3.67 -22.90 5.85
C ASN A 182 5.11 -22.46 5.55
N GLY A 183 5.28 -21.28 4.95
CA GLY A 183 6.57 -20.70 4.57
C GLY A 183 7.05 -21.07 3.18
N GLU A 184 6.42 -22.04 2.52
CA GLU A 184 6.78 -22.49 1.18
C GLU A 184 5.91 -21.83 0.10
N PRO A 185 6.45 -21.56 -1.10
CA PRO A 185 5.66 -20.99 -2.20
C PRO A 185 4.47 -21.86 -2.60
N ALA A 186 3.31 -21.23 -2.74
CA ALA A 186 2.06 -21.91 -3.08
C ALA A 186 1.65 -21.63 -4.53
N ASN A 187 1.73 -22.66 -5.38
CA ASN A 187 1.36 -22.59 -6.81
C ASN A 187 -0.16 -22.64 -7.05
N GLY A 188 -0.62 -22.01 -8.14
CA GLY A 188 -2.00 -22.14 -8.64
C GLY A 188 -3.06 -21.49 -7.76
N ILE A 189 -2.66 -20.72 -6.74
CA ILE A 189 -3.54 -20.09 -5.77
C ILE A 189 -4.30 -18.96 -6.43
N LEU A 190 -5.63 -18.96 -6.32
CA LEU A 190 -6.45 -17.87 -6.81
C LEU A 190 -6.24 -16.64 -5.93
N THR A 191 -5.81 -15.56 -6.55
CA THR A 191 -5.69 -14.25 -5.93
C THR A 191 -6.63 -13.25 -6.59
N LYS A 192 -7.08 -12.27 -5.81
CA LYS A 192 -8.01 -11.22 -6.25
C LYS A 192 -7.57 -9.90 -5.65
N LEU A 193 -7.22 -8.94 -6.49
CA LEU A 193 -6.92 -7.57 -6.10
C LEU A 193 -8.15 -6.69 -6.35
N SER A 194 -8.50 -5.85 -5.38
CA SER A 194 -9.55 -4.83 -5.50
C SER A 194 -8.99 -3.48 -5.09
N THR A 195 -9.30 -2.42 -5.85
CA THR A 195 -8.96 -1.03 -5.49
C THR A 195 -10.18 -0.29 -4.97
N GLU A 196 -9.95 0.83 -4.28
CA GLU A 196 -10.97 1.76 -3.80
C GLU A 196 -11.80 2.38 -4.92
N LYS A 197 -11.25 2.49 -6.13
CA LYS A 197 -11.98 2.96 -7.32
C LYS A 197 -12.76 1.84 -8.03
N GLY A 198 -12.89 0.67 -7.40
CA GLY A 198 -13.70 -0.43 -7.90
C GLY A 198 -13.05 -1.27 -8.99
N TRP A 199 -11.75 -1.08 -9.28
CA TRP A 199 -11.05 -1.99 -10.18
C TRP A 199 -10.78 -3.33 -9.50
N ILE A 200 -11.07 -4.43 -10.20
CA ILE A 200 -10.89 -5.78 -9.70
C ILE A 200 -10.14 -6.62 -10.74
N ASN A 201 -9.14 -7.36 -10.29
CA ASN A 201 -8.41 -8.31 -11.13
C ASN A 201 -8.14 -9.60 -10.37
N SER A 202 -8.26 -10.74 -11.06
CA SER A 202 -7.97 -12.05 -10.48
C SER A 202 -6.93 -12.77 -11.31
N ARG A 203 -5.94 -13.34 -10.62
CA ARG A 203 -4.84 -14.10 -11.22
C ARG A 203 -4.56 -15.33 -10.38
N ARG A 204 -3.80 -16.28 -10.93
CA ARG A 204 -3.27 -17.41 -10.17
C ARG A 204 -1.78 -17.25 -9.97
N THR A 205 -1.26 -17.76 -8.86
CA THR A 205 0.18 -17.83 -8.67
C THR A 205 0.83 -18.81 -9.64
N ASP A 206 2.06 -18.51 -10.02
CA ASP A 206 2.90 -19.35 -10.87
C ASP A 206 3.62 -20.47 -10.08
N ASP A 207 4.57 -21.15 -10.72
CA ASP A 207 5.35 -22.25 -10.14
C ASP A 207 6.27 -21.82 -8.99
N SER A 208 6.62 -20.53 -8.89
CA SER A 208 7.35 -19.98 -7.74
C SER A 208 6.43 -19.37 -6.69
N GLY A 209 5.11 -19.61 -6.78
CA GLY A 209 4.12 -19.09 -5.85
C GLY A 209 3.93 -17.58 -5.94
N GLU A 210 4.27 -16.98 -7.08
CA GLU A 210 4.27 -15.54 -7.30
C GLU A 210 3.09 -15.09 -8.16
N VAL A 211 2.64 -13.86 -7.92
CA VAL A 211 1.65 -13.18 -8.75
C VAL A 211 1.97 -11.70 -8.85
N SER A 212 1.88 -11.15 -10.05
CA SER A 212 2.06 -9.71 -10.30
C SER A 212 0.78 -9.06 -10.77
N PHE A 213 0.56 -7.81 -10.36
CA PHE A 213 -0.54 -6.96 -10.80
C PHE A 213 0.00 -5.62 -11.26
N GLN A 214 -0.36 -5.21 -12.47
CA GLN A 214 -0.19 -3.83 -12.91
C GLN A 214 -1.37 -3.00 -12.42
N PHE A 215 -1.10 -1.96 -11.64
CA PHE A 215 -2.13 -1.03 -11.18
C PHE A 215 -2.61 -0.21 -12.38
N LEU A 216 -3.88 -0.36 -12.75
CA LEU A 216 -4.43 0.45 -13.82
C LEU A 216 -4.59 1.90 -13.37
N GLN A 217 -4.56 2.79 -14.35
CA GLN A 217 -4.98 4.16 -14.13
C GLN A 217 -6.51 4.20 -14.02
N ASP A 218 -6.99 4.45 -12.81
CA ASP A 218 -8.42 4.55 -12.48
C ASP A 218 -8.80 5.93 -11.93
N TYR A 219 -7.86 6.88 -11.97
CA TYR A 219 -8.04 8.28 -11.60
C TYR A 219 -8.12 9.17 -12.86
N PHE A 220 -9.33 9.67 -13.14
CA PHE A 220 -9.63 10.56 -14.28
C PHE A 220 -10.31 11.84 -13.78
N THR A 221 -9.56 12.67 -13.07
CA THR A 221 -10.04 13.95 -12.53
C THR A 221 -9.68 15.10 -13.49
N PRO A 222 -10.49 16.19 -13.55
CA PRO A 222 -10.09 17.40 -14.27
C PRO A 222 -8.69 17.85 -13.88
N TRP A 223 -7.93 18.35 -14.85
CA TRP A 223 -6.51 18.68 -14.67
C TRP A 223 -6.21 19.58 -13.46
N GLN A 224 -7.11 20.52 -13.17
CA GLN A 224 -6.97 21.50 -12.09
C GLN A 224 -7.10 20.89 -10.69
N GLU A 225 -7.62 19.68 -10.59
CA GLU A 225 -7.94 18.98 -9.34
C GLU A 225 -7.03 17.76 -9.12
N ILE A 226 -6.06 17.50 -10.01
CA ILE A 226 -5.14 16.36 -9.87
C ILE A 226 -4.29 16.55 -8.61
N ASN A 227 -4.43 15.60 -7.69
CA ASN A 227 -3.64 15.52 -6.47
C ASN A 227 -2.79 14.24 -6.47
N ASN A 228 -1.50 14.35 -6.80
CA ASN A 228 -0.57 13.22 -6.77
C ASN A 228 -0.26 12.65 -5.38
N ARG A 229 -0.70 13.33 -4.31
CA ARG A 229 -0.56 12.86 -2.94
C ARG A 229 -1.83 12.20 -2.42
N GLU A 230 -2.90 12.21 -3.22
CA GLU A 230 -4.09 11.46 -2.90
C GLU A 230 -3.74 9.97 -2.90
N GLU A 231 -4.14 9.30 -1.83
CA GLU A 231 -3.88 7.89 -1.60
C GLU A 231 -5.19 7.13 -1.70
N TYR A 232 -5.14 6.01 -2.40
CA TYR A 232 -6.25 5.09 -2.58
C TYR A 232 -5.89 3.75 -1.99
N THR A 233 -6.85 3.13 -1.32
CA THR A 233 -6.64 1.81 -0.74
C THR A 233 -6.76 0.73 -1.81
N TYR A 234 -5.94 -0.30 -1.72
CA TYR A 234 -6.20 -1.56 -2.41
C TYR A 234 -6.05 -2.72 -1.44
N VAL A 235 -6.67 -3.85 -1.78
CA VAL A 235 -6.58 -5.09 -1.01
C VAL A 235 -6.37 -6.25 -1.97
N LEU A 236 -5.38 -7.09 -1.67
CA LEU A 236 -5.14 -8.36 -2.32
C LEU A 236 -5.61 -9.48 -1.41
N PHE A 237 -6.44 -10.36 -1.93
CA PHE A 237 -6.88 -11.59 -1.28
C PHE A 237 -6.26 -12.81 -1.95
N ALA A 238 -5.92 -13.83 -1.16
CA ALA A 238 -5.55 -15.15 -1.62
C ALA A 238 -6.43 -16.19 -0.92
N LYS A 239 -6.85 -17.23 -1.64
CA LYS A 239 -7.72 -18.28 -1.10
C LYS A 239 -7.25 -19.66 -1.49
N THR A 240 -7.24 -20.58 -0.53
CA THR A 240 -6.99 -22.00 -0.79
C THR A 240 -7.77 -22.88 0.18
N THR A 241 -7.94 -24.14 -0.17
CA THR A 241 -8.59 -25.13 0.68
C THR A 241 -7.80 -26.41 0.62
N ILE A 242 -7.41 -26.93 1.78
CA ILE A 242 -6.61 -28.15 1.89
C ILE A 242 -7.38 -29.20 2.71
N PRO A 243 -7.25 -30.49 2.37
CA PRO A 243 -7.75 -31.57 3.22
C PRO A 243 -6.85 -31.70 4.45
N GLU A 244 -7.41 -31.48 5.63
CA GLU A 244 -6.72 -31.63 6.90
C GLU A 244 -7.76 -31.95 7.98
N ILE A 245 -7.53 -33.05 8.71
CA ILE A 245 -8.46 -33.54 9.73
C ILE A 245 -8.00 -33.05 11.09
N GLY A 246 -8.90 -32.44 11.84
CA GLY A 246 -8.59 -31.94 13.18
C GLY A 246 -9.82 -31.61 14.01
N VAL A 247 -9.58 -31.03 15.18
CA VAL A 247 -10.61 -30.54 16.10
C VAL A 247 -10.23 -29.12 16.54
N PHE A 248 -11.16 -28.18 16.45
CA PHE A 248 -10.99 -26.81 16.92
C PHE A 248 -12.16 -26.45 17.83
N GLU A 249 -11.88 -26.01 19.06
CA GLU A 249 -12.91 -25.69 20.07
C GLU A 249 -13.93 -26.82 20.29
N GLY A 250 -13.47 -28.08 20.21
CA GLY A 250 -14.31 -29.27 20.36
C GLY A 250 -15.11 -29.66 19.11
N LEU A 251 -15.04 -28.89 18.02
CA LEU A 251 -15.72 -29.18 16.76
C LEU A 251 -14.75 -29.85 15.77
N PRO A 252 -15.08 -31.04 15.22
CA PRO A 252 -14.25 -31.71 14.23
C PRO A 252 -14.36 -31.04 12.85
N TYR A 253 -13.29 -31.14 12.05
CA TYR A 253 -13.26 -30.70 10.65
C TYR A 253 -12.39 -31.63 9.81
N ASN A 254 -12.60 -31.62 8.49
CA ASN A 254 -11.88 -32.40 7.47
C ASN A 254 -11.15 -31.52 6.44
N TYR A 255 -11.46 -30.22 6.41
CA TYR A 255 -10.84 -29.25 5.51
C TYR A 255 -10.45 -28.00 6.27
N ILE A 256 -9.36 -27.34 5.81
CA ILE A 256 -9.05 -25.97 6.19
C ILE A 256 -9.17 -25.08 4.98
N LYS A 257 -9.99 -24.03 5.10
CA LYS A 257 -10.11 -22.98 4.10
C LYS A 257 -9.37 -21.74 4.57
N TYR A 258 -8.22 -21.51 3.95
CA TYR A 258 -7.43 -20.31 4.19
C TYR A 258 -7.92 -19.15 3.32
N THR A 259 -8.01 -17.98 3.93
CA THR A 259 -8.22 -16.71 3.24
C THR A 259 -7.27 -15.69 3.83
N ALA A 260 -6.24 -15.31 3.09
CA ALA A 260 -5.30 -14.27 3.50
C ALA A 260 -5.60 -12.97 2.75
N SER A 261 -5.33 -11.85 3.39
CA SER A 261 -5.37 -10.53 2.78
C SER A 261 -4.16 -9.69 3.14
N ILE A 262 -3.79 -8.79 2.24
CA ILE A 262 -2.89 -7.68 2.52
C ILE A 262 -3.47 -6.43 1.86
N SER A 263 -3.37 -5.30 2.56
CA SER A 263 -3.85 -4.01 2.09
C SER A 263 -2.75 -2.97 2.19
N ASP A 264 -2.74 -2.04 1.25
CA ASP A 264 -1.77 -0.94 1.20
C ASP A 264 -2.39 0.21 0.39
N ALA A 265 -1.66 1.32 0.27
CA ALA A 265 -2.07 2.48 -0.50
C ALA A 265 -1.35 2.57 -1.85
N TYR A 266 -2.03 3.14 -2.85
CA TYR A 266 -1.45 3.56 -4.11
C TYR A 266 -1.82 5.00 -4.44
N ARG A 267 -1.02 5.65 -5.28
CA ARG A 267 -1.18 7.03 -5.72
C ARG A 267 -1.45 7.10 -7.24
N PRO A 268 -2.02 8.21 -7.73
CA PRO A 268 -2.12 8.46 -9.16
C PRO A 268 -0.79 8.33 -9.91
N ALA A 269 -0.85 8.07 -11.22
CA ALA A 269 0.32 7.88 -12.06
C ALA A 269 1.27 9.09 -12.04
N LYS A 270 2.57 8.85 -11.90
CA LYS A 270 3.62 9.90 -11.93
C LYS A 270 3.69 10.63 -13.27
N THR A 271 3.31 9.95 -14.36
CA THR A 271 3.41 10.44 -15.74
C THR A 271 2.53 11.66 -16.02
N PHE A 272 1.42 11.85 -15.28
CA PHE A 272 0.59 13.03 -15.40
C PHE A 272 1.40 14.32 -15.30
N TYR A 273 2.37 14.39 -14.38
CA TYR A 273 3.16 15.59 -14.12
C TYR A 273 4.42 15.71 -14.98
N GLN A 274 4.98 14.58 -15.45
CA GLN A 274 6.17 14.60 -16.29
C GLN A 274 5.93 15.32 -17.63
N SER A 275 4.71 15.21 -18.18
CA SER A 275 4.32 15.91 -19.42
C SER A 275 4.40 17.44 -19.30
N MET A 276 4.07 17.99 -18.13
CA MET A 276 4.12 19.43 -17.84
C MET A 276 5.55 19.94 -17.76
N PHE A 277 6.46 19.18 -17.15
CA PHE A 277 7.87 19.56 -17.08
C PHE A 277 8.49 19.69 -18.47
N TRP A 278 8.19 18.74 -19.37
CA TRP A 278 8.64 18.82 -20.77
C TRP A 278 8.06 20.01 -21.51
N SER A 279 6.78 20.31 -21.29
CA SER A 279 6.12 21.48 -21.89
C SER A 279 6.79 22.79 -21.44
N ILE A 280 7.16 22.88 -20.15
CA ILE A 280 7.91 24.03 -19.61
C ILE A 280 9.30 24.11 -20.23
N ILE A 281 10.03 23.00 -20.35
CA ILE A 281 11.34 22.98 -21.02
C ILE A 281 11.23 23.50 -22.45
N VAL A 282 10.26 23.00 -23.22
CA VAL A 282 10.05 23.43 -24.61
C VAL A 282 9.71 24.92 -24.68
N LEU A 283 8.85 25.42 -23.79
CA LEU A 283 8.54 26.85 -23.70
C LEU A 283 9.78 27.69 -23.37
N LEU A 284 10.62 27.22 -22.45
CA LEU A 284 11.82 27.92 -22.00
C LEU A 284 12.87 27.96 -23.12
N LEU A 285 13.09 26.84 -23.82
CA LEU A 285 13.99 26.76 -24.98
C LEU A 285 13.52 27.64 -26.14
N THR A 286 12.21 27.61 -26.46
CA THR A 286 11.65 28.47 -27.52
C THR A 286 11.74 29.95 -27.16
N THR A 287 11.51 30.31 -25.89
CA THR A 287 11.66 31.70 -25.41
C THR A 287 13.11 32.18 -25.51
N ILE A 288 14.08 31.39 -25.02
CA ILE A 288 15.51 31.69 -25.14
C ILE A 288 15.92 31.83 -26.61
N GLY A 289 15.51 30.89 -27.47
CA GLY A 289 15.79 30.92 -28.90
C GLY A 289 15.23 32.19 -29.57
N THR A 290 14.03 32.60 -29.19
CA THR A 290 13.39 33.84 -29.70
C THR A 290 14.18 35.07 -29.25
N ILE A 291 14.57 35.15 -27.97
CA ILE A 291 15.37 36.25 -27.44
C ILE A 291 16.71 36.35 -28.17
N LEU A 292 17.42 35.23 -28.37
CA LEU A 292 18.69 35.18 -29.09
C LEU A 292 18.53 35.57 -30.56
N ALA A 293 17.47 35.12 -31.23
CA ALA A 293 17.18 35.48 -32.61
C ALA A 293 16.93 37.00 -32.75
N VAL A 294 16.12 37.59 -31.86
CA VAL A 294 15.87 39.03 -31.82
C VAL A 294 17.14 39.82 -31.52
N TYR A 295 17.95 39.36 -30.55
CA TYR A 295 19.23 39.97 -30.22
C TYR A 295 20.20 39.94 -31.40
N TYR A 296 20.37 38.79 -32.06
CA TYR A 296 21.23 38.64 -33.23
C TYR A 296 20.75 39.52 -34.39
N TYR A 297 19.44 39.52 -34.67
CA TYR A 297 18.83 40.37 -35.69
C TYR A 297 19.10 41.87 -35.43
N ARG A 298 18.92 42.33 -34.18
CA ARG A 298 19.21 43.73 -33.77
C ARG A 298 20.70 44.05 -33.86
N SER A 299 21.57 43.17 -33.38
CA SER A 299 23.03 43.35 -33.43
C SER A 299 23.52 43.48 -34.87
N ARG A 300 22.98 42.68 -35.80
CA ARG A 300 23.33 42.75 -37.22
C ARG A 300 22.92 44.09 -37.86
N ARG A 301 21.80 44.67 -37.44
CA ARG A 301 21.29 45.95 -37.96
C ARG A 301 22.05 47.16 -37.39
N ASN A 302 22.56 47.05 -36.17
CA ASN A 302 23.34 48.11 -35.51
C ASN A 302 24.84 48.08 -35.88
N ARG A 303 25.25 47.31 -36.88
CA ARG A 303 26.64 47.38 -37.36
C ARG A 303 26.83 48.73 -38.06
N PRO A 304 27.77 49.58 -37.62
CA PRO A 304 28.10 50.81 -38.33
C PRO A 304 28.51 50.47 -39.77
N PHE A 305 28.17 51.35 -40.71
CA PHE A 305 28.56 51.22 -42.12
C PHE A 305 30.04 50.83 -42.19
N LYS A 306 30.33 49.69 -42.83
CA LYS A 306 31.71 49.40 -43.23
C LYS A 306 32.08 50.46 -44.26
N GLU A 307 32.97 51.37 -43.89
CA GLU A 307 33.62 52.25 -44.87
C GLU A 307 34.30 51.35 -45.91
N ILE A 308 33.84 51.47 -47.15
CA ILE A 308 34.51 50.88 -48.31
C ILE A 308 35.63 51.87 -48.64
N ILE A 309 36.87 51.51 -48.32
CA ILE A 309 38.04 52.24 -48.82
C ILE A 309 38.17 51.84 -50.29
N PHE A 310 37.86 52.76 -51.19
CA PHE A 310 38.17 52.60 -52.61
C PHE A 310 39.67 52.83 -52.80
N ASP A 311 40.37 51.81 -53.31
CA ASP A 311 41.74 51.92 -53.78
C ASP A 311 41.69 52.44 -55.22
N GLU A 312 41.74 53.76 -55.39
CA GLU A 312 41.88 54.38 -56.71
C GLU A 312 43.35 54.34 -57.13
N ALA A 313 43.77 53.19 -57.66
CA ALA A 313 45.00 53.06 -58.43
C ALA A 313 44.65 52.87 -59.92
N ASN A 314 44.50 54.00 -60.62
CA ASN A 314 44.67 54.12 -62.08
C ASN A 314 45.27 55.50 -62.40
#